data_AF-A0A967BKY4-F1
#
_entry.id   AF-A0A967BKY4-F1
#
_cell.length_a   1.000
_cell.length_b   1.000
_cell.length_c   1.000
_cell.angle_alpha   90.00
_cell.angle_beta   90.00
_cell.angle_gamma   90.00
#
_symmetry.space_group_name_H-M   'P 1'
#
loop_
_entity.id
_entity.type
_entity.pdbx_description
1 polymer ?
#
loop_
_entity_poly.entity_id
_entity_poly.type
_entity_poly.pdbx_seq_one_letter_code
_entity_poly.pdbx_strand_id
1 'polypeptide(L)'
;MEKLTQSSVIKIWTKIISTQMHFNEMLIKLRTIGLSIVVTIWGASIYLFLDNTGKTEHYFQIPPYLFLGLYFILWFGISHFVIRGVRNLKKQGTTSKTEIMMQRTIIVLPFLLWIYFVWAILNDLINQVYVPNGVVIALAGFLLLVCLYLLDRFYYFELLVGAVKRGEKIEKNYKGLNLSTQLSKRVKLRSAGKYVTLYYTIPGLMGLGIIIGWVLKSNLIK
;
A
#
# COMPACT_ATOMS: atom_id res chain seq x y z
N MET A 1 -4.42 -29.49 31.32
CA MET A 1 -4.54 -29.43 29.84
C MET A 1 -4.38 -30.84 29.32
N GLU A 2 -5.41 -31.39 28.69
CA GLU A 2 -5.39 -32.72 28.08
C GLU A 2 -4.29 -32.77 27.01
N LYS A 3 -3.42 -33.80 27.04
CA LYS A 3 -2.37 -33.97 26.02
C LYS A 3 -3.04 -34.40 24.71
N LEU A 4 -2.98 -33.55 23.69
CA LEU A 4 -3.47 -33.87 22.35
C LEU A 4 -2.80 -35.16 21.82
N THR A 5 -3.60 -36.05 21.21
CA THR A 5 -3.07 -37.24 20.53
C THR A 5 -2.21 -36.86 19.33
N GLN A 6 -1.24 -37.70 18.93
CA GLN A 6 -0.37 -37.42 17.78
C GLN A 6 -1.18 -37.21 16.49
N SER A 7 -2.24 -37.98 16.26
CA SER A 7 -3.14 -37.83 15.11
C SER A 7 -3.81 -36.44 15.09
N SER A 8 -4.30 -35.96 16.23
CA SER A 8 -4.89 -34.62 16.35
C SER A 8 -3.86 -33.53 16.07
N VAL A 9 -2.61 -33.68 16.52
CA VAL A 9 -1.53 -32.71 16.28
C VAL A 9 -1.19 -32.62 14.81
N ILE A 10 -1.04 -33.77 14.13
CA ILE A 10 -0.77 -33.81 12.68
C ILE A 10 -1.91 -33.12 11.93
N LYS A 11 -3.18 -33.40 12.28
CA LYS A 11 -4.34 -32.76 11.65
C LYS A 11 -4.33 -31.24 11.80
N ILE A 12 -4.00 -30.73 12.98
CA ILE A 12 -3.89 -29.28 13.23
C ILE A 12 -2.72 -28.68 12.43
N TRP A 13 -1.55 -29.33 12.47
CA TRP A 13 -0.37 -28.88 11.73
C TRP A 13 -0.62 -28.83 10.23
N THR A 14 -1.20 -29.88 9.64
CA THR A 14 -1.59 -29.93 8.23
C THR A 14 -2.57 -28.81 7.86
N LYS A 15 -3.53 -28.50 8.73
CA LYS A 15 -4.46 -27.39 8.50
C LYS A 15 -3.75 -26.02 8.50
N ILE A 16 -2.74 -25.84 9.35
CA ILE A 16 -1.91 -24.63 9.37
C ILE A 16 -1.08 -24.52 8.09
N ILE A 17 -0.41 -25.60 7.66
CA ILE A 17 0.36 -25.61 6.41
C ILE A 17 -0.54 -25.30 5.21
N SER A 18 -1.73 -25.91 5.15
CA SER A 18 -2.74 -25.60 4.11
C SER A 18 -3.14 -24.12 4.11
N THR A 19 -3.28 -23.51 5.28
CA THR A 19 -3.58 -22.07 5.41
C THR A 19 -2.40 -21.21 4.93
N GLN A 20 -1.16 -21.59 5.25
CA GLN A 20 0.05 -20.92 4.76
C GLN A 20 0.14 -20.97 3.23
N MET A 21 -0.12 -22.13 2.62
CA MET A 21 -0.14 -22.30 1.17
C MET A 21 -1.21 -21.43 0.51
N HIS A 22 -2.41 -21.39 1.09
CA HIS A 22 -3.51 -20.56 0.58
C HIS A 22 -3.17 -19.06 0.62
N PHE A 23 -2.61 -18.56 1.73
CA PHE A 23 -2.18 -17.15 1.79
C PHE A 23 -1.05 -16.84 0.80
N ASN A 24 -0.10 -17.75 0.62
CA ASN A 24 0.95 -17.59 -0.37
C ASN A 24 0.39 -17.53 -1.79
N GLU A 25 -0.56 -18.41 -2.13
CA GLU A 25 -1.22 -18.42 -3.43
C GLU A 25 -2.01 -17.12 -3.69
N MET A 26 -2.77 -16.66 -2.69
CA MET A 26 -3.50 -15.39 -2.76
C MET A 26 -2.57 -14.19 -3.01
N LEU A 27 -1.40 -14.18 -2.36
CA LEU A 27 -0.39 -13.14 -2.52
C LEU A 27 0.23 -13.16 -3.93
N ILE A 28 0.54 -14.35 -4.47
CA ILE A 28 1.05 -14.49 -5.85
C ILE A 28 -0.01 -13.99 -6.85
N LYS A 29 -1.27 -14.41 -6.70
CA LYS A 29 -2.38 -13.98 -7.56
C LYS A 29 -2.57 -12.46 -7.53
N LEU A 30 -2.54 -11.85 -6.35
CA LEU A 30 -2.65 -10.40 -6.19
C LEU A 30 -1.55 -9.66 -6.95
N ARG A 31 -0.31 -10.12 -6.88
CA ARG A 31 0.83 -9.51 -7.60
C ARG A 31 0.68 -9.61 -9.10
N THR A 32 0.40 -10.81 -9.61
CA THR A 32 0.31 -11.08 -11.05
C THR A 32 -0.85 -10.29 -11.68
N ILE A 33 -2.04 -10.35 -11.08
CA ILE A 33 -3.23 -9.66 -11.58
C ILE A 33 -3.11 -8.15 -11.36
N GLY A 34 -2.65 -7.74 -10.18
CA GLY A 34 -2.50 -6.33 -9.84
C GLY A 34 -1.51 -5.62 -10.77
N LEU A 35 -0.33 -6.21 -11.00
CA LEU A 35 0.66 -5.61 -11.90
C LEU A 35 0.22 -5.63 -13.36
N SER A 36 -0.46 -6.68 -13.83
CA SER A 36 -0.92 -6.70 -15.23
C SER A 36 -1.91 -5.57 -15.53
N ILE A 37 -2.80 -5.27 -14.57
CA ILE A 37 -3.72 -4.12 -14.66
C ILE A 37 -2.93 -2.80 -14.68
N VAL A 38 -1.96 -2.63 -13.77
CA VAL A 38 -1.13 -1.41 -13.74
C VAL A 38 -0.36 -1.21 -15.05
N VAL A 39 0.24 -2.26 -15.60
CA VAL A 39 0.96 -2.21 -16.88
C VAL A 39 0.03 -1.84 -18.02
N THR A 40 -1.19 -2.39 -18.04
CA THR A 40 -2.22 -2.04 -19.04
C THR A 40 -2.59 -0.56 -18.96
N ILE A 41 -2.81 -0.03 -17.76
CA ILE A 41 -3.15 1.38 -17.53
C ILE A 41 -2.02 2.29 -18.02
N TRP A 42 -0.76 1.96 -17.70
CA TRP A 42 0.38 2.74 -18.19
C TRP A 42 0.59 2.63 -19.69
N GLY A 43 0.37 1.45 -20.28
CA GLY A 43 0.38 1.30 -21.74
C GLY A 43 -0.64 2.22 -22.42
N ALA A 44 -1.85 2.32 -21.87
CA ALA A 44 -2.86 3.26 -22.36
C ALA A 44 -2.42 4.72 -22.21
N SER A 45 -1.80 5.09 -21.09
CA SER A 45 -1.25 6.44 -20.89
C SER A 45 -0.14 6.78 -21.90
N ILE A 46 0.77 5.84 -22.16
CA ILE A 46 1.84 6.02 -23.16
C ILE A 46 1.26 6.10 -24.58
N TYR A 47 0.27 5.28 -24.91
CA TYR A 47 -0.39 5.36 -26.21
C TYR A 47 -0.97 6.77 -26.46
N LEU A 48 -1.66 7.34 -25.47
CA LEU A 48 -2.16 8.71 -25.55
C LEU A 48 -1.05 9.78 -25.60
N PHE A 49 0.13 9.49 -25.06
CA PHE A 49 1.29 10.39 -25.13
C PHE A 49 1.91 10.43 -26.53
N LEU A 50 1.96 9.25 -27.17
CA LEU A 50 2.55 9.06 -28.49
C LEU A 50 1.61 9.43 -29.62
N ASP A 51 0.30 9.34 -29.42
CA ASP A 51 -0.68 9.78 -30.41
C ASP A 51 -0.51 11.28 -30.65
N ASN A 52 0.03 11.61 -31.83
CA ASN A 52 0.47 12.95 -32.23
C ASN A 52 -0.55 13.59 -33.19
N THR A 53 -1.78 13.08 -33.21
CA THR A 53 -2.82 13.66 -34.04
C THR A 53 -3.18 15.03 -33.44
N GLY A 54 -3.02 16.11 -34.22
CA GLY A 54 -3.34 17.49 -33.83
C GLY A 54 -4.83 17.75 -33.56
N LYS A 55 -5.57 16.73 -33.14
CA LYS A 55 -6.94 16.80 -32.67
C LYS A 55 -6.88 17.01 -31.17
N THR A 56 -6.99 18.29 -30.79
CA THR A 56 -7.41 18.80 -29.47
C THR A 56 -7.05 17.87 -28.31
N GLU A 57 -5.98 18.18 -27.58
CA GLU A 57 -5.74 17.54 -26.28
C GLU A 57 -7.06 17.56 -25.50
N HIS A 58 -7.67 16.39 -25.36
CA HIS A 58 -8.88 16.27 -24.55
C HIS A 58 -8.39 16.44 -23.13
N TYR A 59 -8.54 17.64 -22.60
CA TYR A 59 -8.25 17.93 -21.22
C TYR A 59 -9.38 17.38 -20.37
N PHE A 60 -9.04 16.50 -19.44
CA PHE A 60 -10.00 16.11 -18.42
C PHE A 60 -10.10 17.26 -17.43
N GLN A 61 -11.27 17.89 -17.35
CA GLN A 61 -11.58 18.77 -16.23
C GLN A 61 -11.65 17.90 -14.98
N ILE A 62 -10.59 17.90 -14.18
CA ILE A 62 -10.63 17.22 -12.88
C ILE A 62 -11.47 18.09 -11.97
N PRO A 63 -12.64 17.62 -11.54
CA PRO A 63 -13.43 18.40 -10.62
C PRO A 63 -12.65 18.48 -9.29
N PRO A 64 -12.47 19.67 -8.71
CA PRO A 64 -11.56 19.84 -7.58
C PRO A 64 -11.96 19.03 -6.33
N TYR A 65 -13.24 18.64 -6.23
CA TYR A 65 -13.74 17.78 -5.17
C TYR A 65 -13.12 16.36 -5.17
N LEU A 66 -12.57 15.88 -6.28
CA LEU A 66 -11.85 14.60 -6.30
C LEU A 66 -10.52 14.66 -5.53
N PHE A 67 -9.79 15.79 -5.60
CA PHE A 67 -8.58 16.00 -4.80
C PHE A 67 -8.90 16.09 -3.32
N LEU A 68 -10.00 16.76 -2.97
CA LEU A 68 -10.51 16.80 -1.59
C LEU A 68 -10.84 15.40 -1.07
N GLY A 69 -11.51 14.58 -1.87
CA GLY A 69 -11.83 13.19 -1.52
C GLY A 69 -10.59 12.33 -1.28
N LEU A 70 -9.61 12.37 -2.18
CA LEU A 70 -8.36 11.60 -2.03
C LEU A 70 -7.54 12.03 -0.82
N TYR A 71 -7.42 13.34 -0.60
CA TYR A 71 -6.74 13.87 0.58
C TYR A 71 -7.47 13.47 1.87
N PHE A 72 -8.81 13.50 1.86
CA PHE A 72 -9.61 13.09 3.02
C PHE A 72 -9.39 11.61 3.37
N ILE A 73 -9.35 10.73 2.36
CA ILE A 73 -9.06 9.29 2.55
C ILE A 73 -7.64 9.10 3.12
N LEU A 74 -6.64 9.78 2.57
CA LEU A 74 -5.26 9.72 3.05
C LEU A 74 -5.14 10.24 4.49
N TRP A 75 -5.76 11.37 4.80
CA TRP A 75 -5.77 11.97 6.13
C TRP A 75 -6.46 11.07 7.15
N PHE A 76 -7.62 10.50 6.81
CA PHE A 76 -8.35 9.59 7.70
C PHE A 76 -7.55 8.30 7.95
N GLY A 77 -6.88 7.77 6.91
CA GLY A 77 -6.00 6.62 7.02
C GLY A 77 -4.80 6.87 7.94
N ILE A 78 -4.09 7.99 7.73
CA ILE A 78 -2.93 8.39 8.55
C ILE A 78 -3.37 8.66 9.99
N SER A 79 -4.46 9.39 10.19
CA SER A 79 -5.01 9.70 11.51
C SER A 79 -5.39 8.43 12.26
N HIS A 80 -6.08 7.50 11.60
CA HIS A 80 -6.43 6.21 12.17
C HIS A 80 -5.18 5.40 12.55
N PHE A 81 -4.14 5.39 11.71
CA PHE A 81 -2.87 4.71 11.99
C PHE A 81 -2.14 5.31 13.21
N VAL A 82 -2.01 6.64 13.26
CA VAL A 82 -1.39 7.37 14.39
C VAL A 82 -2.14 7.11 15.68
N ILE A 83 -3.47 7.21 15.67
CA ILE A 83 -4.32 6.91 16.83
C ILE A 83 -4.12 5.46 17.30
N ARG A 84 -4.03 4.49 16.38
CA ARG A 84 -3.80 3.09 16.72
C ARG A 84 -2.42 2.86 17.34
N GLY A 85 -1.38 3.50 16.80
CA GLY A 85 -0.02 3.45 17.33
C GLY A 85 0.04 3.98 18.77
N VAL A 86 -0.61 5.11 19.04
CA VAL A 86 -0.66 5.73 20.38
C VAL A 86 -1.42 4.88 21.39
N ARG A 87 -2.55 4.25 21.01
CA ARG A 87 -3.27 3.33 21.90
C ARG A 87 -2.40 2.17 22.37
N ASN A 88 -1.47 1.71 21.53
CA ASN A 88 -0.53 0.64 21.89
C ASN A 88 0.56 1.12 22.86
N LEU A 89 1.00 2.38 22.76
CA LEU A 89 1.95 2.98 23.71
C LEU A 89 1.32 3.22 25.10
N LYS A 90 0.07 3.68 25.15
CA LYS A 90 -0.66 3.88 26.41
C LYS A 90 -0.84 2.58 27.21
N LYS A 91 -0.95 1.43 26.53
CA LYS A 91 -0.98 0.09 27.17
C LYS A 91 0.33 -0.29 27.86
N GLN A 92 1.46 0.38 27.55
CA GLN A 92 2.76 0.11 28.14
C GLN A 92 3.07 0.97 29.38
N GLY A 93 2.10 1.76 29.88
CA GLY A 93 2.21 2.46 31.17
C GLY A 93 3.08 3.73 31.18
N THR A 94 3.72 4.06 30.07
CA THR A 94 4.49 5.30 29.88
C THR A 94 3.59 6.37 29.27
N THR A 95 3.01 7.26 30.07
CA THR A 95 2.44 8.50 29.52
C THR A 95 2.74 9.70 30.40
N SER A 96 3.74 10.48 30.01
CA SER A 96 4.04 11.80 30.57
C SER A 96 3.07 12.86 30.02
N LYS A 97 2.77 13.93 30.78
CA LYS A 97 1.99 15.10 30.31
C LYS A 97 2.55 15.71 29.01
N THR A 98 3.87 15.64 28.80
CA THR A 98 4.53 16.11 27.57
C THR A 98 4.21 15.26 26.35
N GLU A 99 3.99 13.94 26.51
CA GLU A 99 3.60 13.06 25.39
C GLU A 99 2.16 13.32 24.94
N ILE A 100 1.27 13.69 25.86
CA ILE A 100 -0.13 14.07 25.55
C ILE A 100 -0.19 15.41 24.80
N MET A 101 0.69 16.36 25.13
CA MET A 101 0.80 17.62 24.37
C MET A 101 1.36 17.39 22.96
N MET A 102 2.42 16.57 22.83
CA MET A 102 2.98 16.22 21.52
C MET A 102 1.97 15.49 20.62
N GLN A 103 1.09 14.66 21.20
CA GLN A 103 -0.02 13.99 20.50
C GLN A 103 -1.03 14.98 19.91
N ARG A 104 -1.38 16.04 20.65
CA ARG A 104 -2.28 17.08 20.14
C ARG A 104 -1.65 17.82 18.97
N THR A 105 -0.36 18.14 19.04
CA THR A 105 0.34 18.82 17.95
C THR A 105 0.42 17.97 16.68
N ILE A 106 0.69 16.65 16.80
CA ILE A 106 0.75 15.73 15.67
C ILE A 106 -0.60 15.59 14.95
N ILE A 107 -1.73 15.77 15.63
CA ILE A 107 -3.07 15.68 15.03
C ILE A 107 -3.59 17.05 14.55
N VAL A 108 -3.32 18.11 15.31
CA VAL A 108 -3.83 19.47 15.04
C VAL A 108 -3.05 20.14 13.92
N LEU A 109 -1.73 19.95 13.83
CA LEU A 109 -0.91 20.59 12.80
C LEU A 109 -1.31 20.15 11.38
N PRO A 110 -1.51 18.83 11.10
CA PRO A 110 -2.04 18.39 9.81
C PRO A 110 -3.47 18.87 9.54
N PHE A 111 -4.29 19.07 10.58
CA PHE A 111 -5.65 19.59 10.43
C PHE A 111 -5.67 21.08 10.05
N LEU A 112 -4.77 21.88 10.63
CA LEU A 112 -4.60 23.29 10.24
C LEU A 112 -4.01 23.40 8.82
N LEU A 113 -3.05 22.53 8.47
CA LEU A 113 -2.55 22.40 7.10
C LEU A 113 -3.66 21.96 6.14
N TRP A 114 -4.60 21.11 6.59
CA TRP A 114 -5.78 20.75 5.79
C TRP A 114 -6.69 21.95 5.54
N ILE A 115 -6.97 22.78 6.53
CA ILE A 115 -7.77 24.00 6.35
C ILE A 115 -7.12 24.94 5.32
N TYR A 116 -5.80 25.16 5.42
CA TYR A 116 -5.05 25.96 4.44
C TYR A 116 -5.07 25.32 3.05
N PHE A 117 -4.93 24.00 2.96
CA PHE A 117 -4.96 23.25 1.70
C PHE A 117 -6.36 23.27 1.06
N VAL A 118 -7.43 23.16 1.84
CA VAL A 118 -8.81 23.30 1.39
C VAL A 118 -9.07 24.72 0.89
N TRP A 119 -8.54 25.73 1.59
CA TRP A 119 -8.60 27.13 1.14
C TRP A 119 -7.82 27.37 -0.16
N ALA A 120 -6.63 26.77 -0.30
CA ALA A 120 -5.85 26.81 -1.54
C ALA A 120 -6.55 26.09 -2.70
N ILE A 121 -7.17 24.93 -2.46
CA ILE A 121 -7.99 24.21 -3.44
C ILE A 121 -9.24 25.02 -3.79
N LEU A 122 -9.86 25.73 -2.84
CA LEU A 122 -10.99 26.63 -3.10
C LEU A 122 -10.58 27.81 -3.99
N ASN A 123 -9.37 28.35 -3.80
CA ASN A 123 -8.80 29.37 -4.69
C ASN A 123 -8.47 28.79 -6.09
N ASP A 124 -7.97 27.56 -6.18
CA ASP A 124 -7.78 26.86 -7.46
C ASP A 124 -9.10 26.38 -8.09
N LEU A 125 -10.18 26.21 -7.32
CA LEU A 125 -11.53 25.90 -7.80
C LEU A 125 -12.05 26.95 -8.79
N ILE A 126 -11.53 28.19 -8.65
CA ILE A 126 -11.84 29.35 -9.49
C ILE A 126 -11.05 29.28 -10.82
N ASN A 127 -9.95 28.53 -10.89
CA ASN A 127 -9.11 28.37 -12.06
C ASN A 127 -9.15 26.92 -12.58
N GLN A 128 -9.91 26.65 -13.65
CA GLN A 128 -10.02 25.29 -14.20
C GLN A 128 -8.63 24.73 -14.60
N VAL A 129 -8.13 23.75 -13.84
CA VAL A 129 -6.87 23.07 -14.13
C VAL A 129 -7.10 22.04 -15.23
N TYR A 130 -6.64 22.36 -16.42
CA TYR A 130 -6.66 21.46 -17.57
C TYR A 130 -5.48 20.50 -17.50
N VAL A 131 -5.74 19.22 -17.28
CA VAL A 131 -4.71 18.15 -17.23
C VAL A 131 -4.88 17.21 -18.43
N PRO A 132 -3.79 16.85 -19.15
CA PRO A 132 -3.90 15.89 -20.24
C PRO A 132 -4.41 14.53 -19.76
N ASN A 133 -5.32 13.91 -20.52
CA ASN A 133 -5.91 12.61 -20.20
C ASN A 133 -4.87 11.52 -19.87
N GLY A 134 -3.74 11.50 -20.59
CA GLY A 134 -2.69 10.53 -20.35
C GLY A 134 -2.06 10.65 -18.95
N VAL A 135 -1.94 11.87 -18.41
CA VAL A 135 -1.44 12.10 -17.04
C VAL A 135 -2.43 11.57 -16.01
N VAL A 136 -3.74 11.80 -16.21
CA VAL A 136 -4.79 11.29 -15.33
C VAL A 136 -4.77 9.76 -15.27
N ILE A 137 -4.64 9.10 -16.43
CA ILE A 137 -4.55 7.64 -16.52
C ILE A 137 -3.25 7.13 -15.85
N ALA A 138 -2.11 7.81 -16.06
CA ALA A 138 -0.86 7.45 -15.39
C ALA A 138 -0.97 7.53 -13.85
N LEU A 139 -1.59 8.60 -13.35
CA LEU A 139 -1.85 8.81 -11.92
C LEU A 139 -2.78 7.74 -11.35
N ALA A 140 -3.83 7.36 -12.08
CA ALA A 140 -4.72 6.26 -11.67
C ALA A 140 -3.95 4.94 -11.54
N GLY A 141 -3.04 4.64 -12.49
CA GLY A 141 -2.17 3.46 -12.43
C GLY A 141 -1.20 3.51 -11.24
N PHE A 142 -0.64 4.69 -10.94
CA PHE A 142 0.24 4.88 -9.78
C PHE A 142 -0.51 4.71 -8.46
N LEU A 143 -1.72 5.26 -8.35
CA LEU A 143 -2.57 5.09 -7.18
C LEU A 143 -2.95 3.63 -6.96
N LEU A 144 -3.33 2.92 -8.02
CA LEU A 144 -3.61 1.49 -7.95
C LEU A 144 -2.37 0.70 -7.48
N LEU A 145 -1.18 1.03 -7.99
CA LEU A 145 0.08 0.41 -7.56
C LEU A 145 0.34 0.63 -6.06
N VAL A 146 0.11 1.85 -5.55
CA VAL A 146 0.23 2.15 -4.11
C VAL A 146 -0.77 1.33 -3.30
N CYS A 147 -2.02 1.24 -3.74
CA CYS A 147 -3.04 0.41 -3.08
C CYS A 147 -2.64 -1.07 -3.05
N LEU A 148 -2.11 -1.61 -4.16
CA LEU A 148 -1.62 -2.98 -4.25
C LEU A 148 -0.43 -3.22 -3.32
N TYR A 149 0.52 -2.27 -3.27
CA TYR A 149 1.65 -2.33 -2.34
C TYR A 149 1.18 -2.38 -0.88
N LEU A 150 0.21 -1.54 -0.51
CA LEU A 150 -0.34 -1.51 0.84
C LEU A 150 -1.04 -2.83 1.20
N LEU A 151 -1.85 -3.38 0.29
CA LEU A 151 -2.53 -4.66 0.48
C LEU A 151 -1.55 -5.82 0.62
N ASP A 152 -0.55 -5.92 -0.25
CA ASP A 152 0.47 -6.96 -0.16
C ASP A 152 1.25 -6.84 1.16
N ARG A 153 1.78 -5.64 1.43
CA ARG A 153 2.71 -5.41 2.54
C ARG A 153 2.08 -5.52 3.91
N PHE A 154 0.91 -4.91 4.11
CA PHE A 154 0.30 -4.77 5.43
C PHE A 154 -0.81 -5.78 5.69
N TYR A 155 -1.36 -6.42 4.65
CA TYR A 155 -2.44 -7.38 4.80
C TYR A 155 -1.98 -8.80 4.51
N TYR A 156 -1.69 -9.15 3.25
CA TYR A 156 -1.41 -10.54 2.87
C TYR A 156 -0.08 -11.06 3.43
N PHE A 157 0.98 -10.25 3.39
CA PHE A 157 2.27 -10.63 3.95
C PHE A 157 2.19 -10.88 5.47
N GLU A 158 1.46 -10.02 6.21
CA GLU A 158 1.27 -10.19 7.65
C GLU A 158 0.42 -11.42 7.99
N LEU A 159 -0.62 -11.72 7.19
CA LEU A 159 -1.41 -12.96 7.35
C LEU A 159 -0.55 -14.22 7.14
N LEU A 160 0.31 -14.22 6.12
CA LEU A 160 1.24 -15.32 5.86
C LEU A 160 2.23 -15.51 7.01
N VAL A 161 2.85 -14.42 7.48
CA VAL A 161 3.79 -14.46 8.61
C VAL A 161 3.09 -14.94 9.89
N GLY A 162 1.85 -14.53 10.13
CA GLY A 162 1.04 -15.02 11.25
C GLY A 162 0.82 -16.53 11.19
N ALA A 163 0.46 -17.06 10.02
CA ALA A 163 0.27 -18.50 9.82
C ALA A 163 1.58 -19.30 10.00
N VAL A 164 2.72 -18.77 9.55
CA VAL A 164 4.05 -19.37 9.76
C VAL A 164 4.42 -19.41 11.24
N LYS A 165 4.29 -18.29 11.96
CA LYS A 165 4.57 -18.23 13.41
C LYS A 165 3.71 -19.20 14.21
N ARG A 166 2.44 -19.38 13.81
CA ARG A 166 1.57 -20.36 14.46
C ARG A 166 2.04 -21.80 14.21
N GLY A 167 2.48 -22.10 12.98
CA GLY A 167 3.09 -23.39 12.62
C GLY A 167 4.34 -23.69 13.47
N GLU A 168 5.27 -22.74 13.53
CA GLU A 168 6.48 -22.86 14.37
C GLU A 168 6.17 -23.14 15.84
N LYS A 169 5.15 -22.48 16.40
CA LYS A 169 4.77 -22.69 17.81
C LYS A 169 4.33 -24.12 18.08
N ILE A 170 3.66 -24.76 17.12
CA ILE A 170 3.28 -26.17 17.23
C ILE A 170 4.50 -27.08 17.01
N GLU A 171 5.30 -26.80 15.97
CA GLU A 171 6.50 -27.58 15.66
C GLU A 171 7.50 -27.63 16.82
N LYS A 172 7.67 -26.53 17.57
CA LYS A 172 8.54 -26.50 18.77
C LYS A 172 8.08 -27.41 19.90
N ASN A 173 6.78 -27.70 19.99
CA ASN A 173 6.20 -28.49 21.07
C ASN A 173 6.17 -30.00 20.77
N TYR A 174 6.40 -30.41 19.52
CA TYR A 174 6.28 -31.80 19.09
C TYR A 174 7.49 -32.22 18.24
N LYS A 175 8.20 -33.26 18.71
CA LYS A 175 9.33 -33.84 17.97
C LYS A 175 8.84 -34.43 16.65
N GLY A 176 9.57 -34.19 15.56
CA GLY A 176 9.28 -34.72 14.22
C GLY A 176 8.65 -33.73 13.23
N LEU A 177 8.22 -32.55 13.69
CA LEU A 177 7.70 -31.48 12.82
C LEU A 177 8.68 -30.30 12.83
N ASN A 178 9.18 -29.86 11.66
CA ASN A 178 10.18 -28.77 11.60
C ASN A 178 10.17 -27.94 10.32
N LEU A 179 9.17 -28.08 9.45
CA LEU A 179 9.15 -27.41 8.14
C LEU A 179 9.16 -25.88 8.27
N SER A 180 8.20 -25.32 9.01
CA SER A 180 8.06 -23.86 9.20
C SER A 180 9.29 -23.28 9.92
N THR A 181 9.80 -24.03 10.89
CA THR A 181 10.95 -23.65 11.73
C THR A 181 12.26 -23.64 10.95
N GLN A 182 12.46 -24.58 10.03
CA GLN A 182 13.63 -24.57 9.14
C GLN A 182 13.53 -23.42 8.13
N LEU A 183 12.34 -23.15 7.60
CA LEU A 183 12.11 -22.09 6.62
C LEU A 183 12.41 -20.71 7.20
N SER A 184 11.91 -20.42 8.40
CA SER A 184 12.12 -19.12 9.04
C SER A 184 13.56 -18.89 9.51
N LYS A 185 14.29 -19.96 9.84
CA LYS A 185 15.74 -19.88 10.10
C LYS A 185 16.53 -19.50 8.86
N ARG A 186 16.15 -20.02 7.68
CA ARG A 186 16.84 -19.71 6.43
C ARG A 186 16.43 -18.35 5.85
N VAL A 187 15.17 -17.95 5.99
CA VAL A 187 14.63 -16.73 5.37
C VAL A 187 14.38 -15.66 6.44
N LYS A 188 15.21 -14.62 6.43
CA LYS A 188 15.03 -13.44 7.30
C LYS A 188 13.80 -12.64 6.86
N LEU A 189 12.79 -12.52 7.71
CA LEU A 189 11.55 -11.76 7.45
C LEU A 189 11.78 -10.31 7.01
N ARG A 190 12.82 -9.65 7.57
CA ARG A 190 13.19 -8.29 7.17
C ARG A 190 13.66 -8.22 5.72
N SER A 191 14.33 -9.27 5.23
CA SER A 191 14.78 -9.35 3.84
C SER A 191 13.60 -9.55 2.89
N ALA A 192 12.69 -10.48 3.23
CA ALA A 192 11.45 -10.71 2.48
C ALA A 192 10.67 -9.41 2.23
N GLY A 193 10.54 -8.56 3.25
CA GLY A 193 9.87 -7.27 3.13
C GLY A 193 10.56 -6.26 2.20
N LYS A 194 11.90 -6.29 2.12
CA LYS A 194 12.66 -5.47 1.16
C LYS A 194 12.39 -5.91 -0.26
N TYR A 195 12.32 -7.21 -0.54
CA TYR A 195 11.98 -7.71 -1.87
C TYR A 195 10.58 -7.30 -2.31
N VAL A 196 9.59 -7.30 -1.40
CA VAL A 196 8.26 -6.77 -1.71
C VAL A 196 8.35 -5.30 -2.09
N THR A 197 9.08 -4.50 -1.32
CA THR A 197 9.23 -3.06 -1.63
C THR A 197 9.90 -2.85 -2.99
N LEU A 198 11.00 -3.58 -3.26
CA LEU A 198 11.72 -3.50 -4.53
C LEU A 198 10.83 -3.88 -5.74
N TYR A 199 9.97 -4.88 -5.55
CA TYR A 199 9.03 -5.35 -6.58
C TYR A 199 8.07 -4.25 -7.04
N TYR A 200 7.58 -3.40 -6.13
CA TYR A 200 6.68 -2.29 -6.46
C TYR A 200 7.42 -1.00 -6.85
N THR A 201 8.67 -0.80 -6.41
CA THR A 201 9.44 0.39 -6.81
C THR A 201 9.78 0.39 -8.29
N ILE A 202 10.07 -0.76 -8.91
CA ILE A 202 10.44 -0.81 -10.34
C ILE A 202 9.29 -0.30 -11.22
N PRO A 203 8.05 -0.85 -11.11
CA PRO A 203 6.90 -0.26 -11.75
C PRO A 203 6.73 1.21 -11.36
N GLY A 204 6.79 1.55 -10.06
CA GLY A 204 6.55 2.92 -9.59
C GLY A 204 7.44 3.96 -10.27
N LEU A 205 8.72 3.65 -10.48
CA LEU A 205 9.66 4.50 -11.22
C LEU A 205 9.26 4.65 -12.71
N MET A 206 8.76 3.57 -13.33
CA MET A 206 8.24 3.62 -14.69
C MET A 206 7.03 4.55 -14.81
N GLY A 207 6.08 4.45 -13.87
CA GLY A 207 4.92 5.36 -13.79
C GLY A 207 5.32 6.82 -13.61
N LEU A 208 6.32 7.10 -12.77
CA LEU A 208 6.87 8.46 -12.60
C LEU A 208 7.53 8.98 -13.88
N GLY A 209 8.28 8.14 -14.59
CA GLY A 209 8.89 8.49 -15.87
C GLY A 209 7.87 8.94 -16.91
N ILE A 210 6.72 8.27 -16.98
CA ILE A 210 5.62 8.64 -17.89
C ILE A 210 5.09 10.03 -17.53
N ILE A 211 4.81 10.29 -16.25
CA ILE A 211 4.29 11.58 -15.79
C ILE A 211 5.29 12.72 -16.08
N ILE A 212 6.58 12.50 -15.79
CA ILE A 212 7.63 13.48 -16.08
C ILE A 212 7.73 13.74 -17.59
N GLY A 213 7.65 12.69 -18.42
CA GLY A 213 7.67 12.83 -19.88
C GLY A 213 6.55 13.72 -20.40
N TRP A 214 5.33 13.59 -19.85
CA TRP A 214 4.21 14.47 -20.15
C TRP A 214 4.48 15.94 -19.76
N VAL A 215 4.99 16.17 -18.54
CA VAL A 215 5.30 17.53 -18.05
C VAL A 215 6.39 18.21 -18.88
N LEU A 216 7.39 17.45 -19.34
CA LEU A 216 8.44 17.99 -20.20
C LEU A 216 7.92 18.32 -21.60
N LYS A 217 7.10 17.43 -22.21
CA LYS A 217 6.50 17.67 -23.52
C LYS A 217 5.61 18.91 -23.52
N SER A 218 4.78 19.11 -22.49
CA SER A 218 3.88 20.26 -22.41
C SER A 218 4.61 21.60 -22.22
N ASN A 219 5.78 21.60 -21.58
CA ASN A 219 6.61 22.79 -21.42
C ASN A 219 7.42 23.13 -22.69
N LEU A 220 7.77 22.15 -23.53
CA LEU A 220 8.50 22.36 -24.78
C LEU A 220 7.62 22.91 -25.92
N ILE A 221 6.30 22.77 -25.81
CA ILE A 221 5.33 23.19 -26.83
C ILE A 221 4.81 24.63 -26.57
N LYS A 222 5.14 25.23 -25.41
CA LYS A 222 4.89 26.64 -25.10
C LYS A 222 5.96 27.55 -25.68
#